data_AF-A0A9J2Q0K2-F1
#
_entry.id   AF-A0A9J2Q0K2-F1
#
_cell.length_a   1.000
_cell.length_b   1.000
_cell.length_c   1.000
_cell.angle_alpha   90.00
_cell.angle_beta   90.00
_cell.angle_gamma   90.00
#
_symmetry.space_group_name_H-M   'P 1'
#
loop_
_entity.id
_entity.type
_entity.pdbx_description
1 polymer ?
#
loop_
_entity_poly.entity_id
_entity_poly.type
_entity_poly.pdbx_seq_one_letter_code
_entity_poly.pdbx_strand_id
1 'polypeptide(L)'
;MLVAHMIPNQMEAESTSSSSNEMPAESIADESNDLNSGESVQWQVMRIVDWALMIPSFSDIPIEDQSGLIYSGWNELILADVAFRSTREKLMLWPERPMERREAEKRGCQALFDRILRELTGKMRELVVDRMELGALRSIILFNPGLQCSSLVESQREKVYHCLEEYCRQQNPHQSQRFAKLLLRLPALRSLSLKCIESNEFVVPAPTIQVVLIISQSNSFSYTAPNVEIRKDCEVLFADSQGVL
;
A
#
# COMPACT_ATOMS: atom_id res chain seq x y z
N MET A 1 -63.09 -57.44 21.27
CA MET A 1 -64.30 -57.49 20.41
C MET A 1 -64.17 -56.30 19.47
N LEU A 2 -63.65 -56.40 18.23
CA LEU A 2 -64.28 -56.97 17.01
C LEU A 2 -65.77 -56.56 16.96
N VAL A 3 -66.25 -55.78 16.00
CA VAL A 3 -66.38 -56.13 14.57
C VAL A 3 -66.31 -54.91 13.64
N ALA A 4 -65.62 -55.10 12.51
CA ALA A 4 -65.51 -54.24 11.33
C ALA A 4 -66.65 -54.48 10.33
N HIS A 5 -66.96 -53.50 9.47
CA HIS A 5 -67.69 -53.61 8.18
C HIS A 5 -67.55 -52.23 7.48
N MET A 6 -67.24 -52.02 6.19
CA MET A 6 -66.81 -52.81 5.03
C MET A 6 -66.03 -51.85 4.09
N ILE A 7 -65.10 -52.39 3.32
CA ILE A 7 -64.38 -51.84 2.13
C ILE A 7 -64.87 -52.70 0.92
N PRO A 8 -64.69 -52.45 -0.41
CA PRO A 8 -63.92 -51.43 -1.17
C PRO A 8 -64.66 -50.79 -2.39
N ASN A 9 -64.05 -49.79 -3.05
CA ASN A 9 -63.60 -50.01 -4.44
C ASN A 9 -62.50 -49.03 -4.88
N GLN A 10 -61.53 -49.62 -5.57
CA GLN A 10 -60.25 -49.08 -5.97
C GLN A 10 -60.34 -48.17 -7.20
N MET A 11 -59.37 -47.26 -7.33
CA MET A 11 -58.53 -47.17 -8.53
C MET A 11 -57.22 -46.45 -8.19
N GLU A 12 -56.12 -47.15 -8.45
CA GLU A 12 -54.75 -46.67 -8.41
C GLU A 12 -54.45 -45.76 -9.62
N ALA A 13 -53.56 -44.77 -9.44
CA ALA A 13 -52.49 -44.47 -10.39
C ALA A 13 -51.52 -43.43 -9.79
N GLU A 14 -50.36 -43.94 -9.37
CA GLU A 14 -49.00 -43.44 -9.64
C GLU A 14 -48.60 -41.98 -9.33
N SER A 15 -47.70 -41.87 -8.34
CA SER A 15 -46.38 -41.24 -8.43
C SER A 15 -46.25 -39.86 -9.07
N THR A 16 -45.84 -38.86 -8.26
CA THR A 16 -44.65 -38.06 -8.56
C THR A 16 -44.24 -37.20 -7.36
N SER A 17 -43.01 -37.45 -6.91
CA SER A 17 -42.02 -36.50 -6.37
C SER A 17 -42.46 -35.38 -5.41
N SER A 18 -41.94 -35.49 -4.19
CA SER A 18 -41.61 -34.40 -3.28
C SER A 18 -41.07 -33.14 -3.96
N SER A 19 -41.63 -31.98 -3.62
CA SER A 19 -40.91 -30.69 -3.66
C SER A 19 -41.49 -29.80 -2.58
N SER A 20 -40.94 -29.92 -1.38
CA SER A 20 -41.01 -28.86 -0.38
C SER A 20 -40.21 -27.68 -0.92
N ASN A 21 -40.90 -26.58 -1.21
CA ASN A 21 -40.29 -25.28 -1.45
C ASN A 21 -39.51 -24.84 -0.21
N GLU A 22 -38.22 -25.15 -0.15
CA GLU A 22 -37.25 -24.40 0.64
C GLU A 22 -36.40 -23.57 -0.32
N MET A 23 -36.58 -22.26 -0.23
CA MET A 23 -35.73 -21.26 -0.88
C MET A 23 -34.27 -21.55 -0.52
N PRO A 24 -33.35 -21.70 -1.49
CA PRO A 24 -31.94 -21.62 -1.15
C PRO A 24 -31.68 -20.18 -0.75
N ALA A 25 -31.16 -19.99 0.47
CA ALA A 25 -30.56 -18.74 0.89
C ALA A 25 -29.67 -18.25 -0.25
N GLU A 26 -29.94 -17.04 -0.74
CA GLU A 26 -29.06 -16.34 -1.68
C GLU A 26 -27.66 -16.42 -1.09
N SER A 27 -26.84 -17.28 -1.68
CA SER A 27 -25.41 -17.21 -1.54
C SER A 27 -25.06 -15.82 -2.03
N ILE A 28 -24.79 -14.91 -1.09
CA ILE A 28 -23.97 -13.74 -1.36
C ILE A 28 -22.77 -14.31 -2.07
N ALA A 29 -22.74 -14.14 -3.38
CA ALA A 29 -21.57 -14.44 -4.17
C ALA A 29 -20.47 -13.65 -3.49
N ASP A 30 -19.53 -14.39 -2.92
CA ASP A 30 -18.24 -13.90 -2.48
C ASP A 30 -17.65 -13.30 -3.76
N GLU A 31 -17.94 -12.02 -4.01
CA GLU A 31 -17.28 -11.24 -5.05
C GLU A 31 -15.81 -11.40 -4.71
N SER A 32 -15.16 -12.23 -5.52
CA SER A 32 -13.75 -12.51 -5.49
C SER A 32 -13.04 -11.17 -5.42
N ASN A 33 -12.69 -10.81 -4.19
CA ASN A 33 -12.05 -9.57 -3.82
C ASN A 33 -10.63 -9.72 -4.35
N ASP A 34 -10.47 -9.38 -5.64
CA ASP A 34 -9.31 -9.58 -6.49
C ASP A 34 -8.12 -8.76 -5.96
N LEU A 35 -7.58 -9.20 -4.84
CA LEU A 35 -6.25 -8.82 -4.34
C LEU A 35 -5.13 -9.28 -5.29
N ASN A 36 -5.48 -9.99 -6.36
CA ASN A 36 -4.60 -10.44 -7.41
C ASN A 36 -4.89 -9.81 -8.78
N SER A 37 -5.74 -8.76 -8.88
CA SER A 37 -5.71 -7.98 -10.12
C SER A 37 -4.35 -7.30 -10.17
N GLY A 38 -3.51 -7.70 -11.12
CA GLY A 38 -2.22 -7.02 -11.38
C GLY A 38 -2.39 -5.51 -11.58
N GLU A 39 -3.61 -5.07 -11.87
CA GLU A 39 -4.07 -3.69 -11.92
C GLU A 39 -3.86 -2.92 -10.60
N SER A 40 -4.06 -3.53 -9.43
CA SER A 40 -3.88 -2.86 -8.14
C SER A 40 -2.43 -2.48 -7.85
N VAL A 41 -1.50 -3.37 -8.18
CA VAL A 41 -0.05 -3.14 -8.06
C VAL A 41 0.42 -2.14 -9.09
N GLN A 42 0.00 -2.31 -10.34
CA GLN A 42 0.36 -1.42 -11.41
C GLN A 42 -0.07 0.01 -11.09
N TRP A 43 -1.27 0.20 -10.54
CA TRP A 43 -1.75 1.49 -10.07
C TRP A 43 -0.85 2.08 -8.98
N GLN A 44 -0.49 1.29 -7.95
CA GLN A 44 0.38 1.77 -6.87
C GLN A 44 1.79 2.14 -7.37
N VAL A 45 2.34 1.36 -8.29
CA VAL A 45 3.65 1.63 -8.90
C VAL A 45 3.60 2.88 -9.77
N MET A 46 2.53 3.08 -10.55
CA MET A 46 2.32 4.32 -11.31
C MET A 46 2.30 5.53 -10.37
N ARG A 47 1.59 5.44 -9.24
CA ARG A 47 1.57 6.50 -8.22
C ARG A 47 2.94 6.77 -7.60
N ILE A 48 3.79 5.75 -7.45
CA ILE A 48 5.19 5.95 -7.04
C ILE A 48 5.97 6.69 -8.12
N VAL A 49 5.82 6.32 -9.40
CA VAL A 49 6.50 6.98 -10.52
C VAL A 49 6.08 8.45 -10.60
N ASP A 50 4.78 8.73 -10.58
CA ASP A 50 4.24 10.08 -10.63
C ASP A 50 4.77 10.94 -9.49
N TRP A 51 4.74 10.40 -8.26
CA TRP A 51 5.31 11.08 -7.09
C TRP A 51 6.81 11.31 -7.24
N ALA A 52 7.58 10.30 -7.68
CA ALA A 52 9.03 10.43 -7.82
C ALA A 52 9.41 11.49 -8.86
N LEU A 53 8.67 11.58 -9.97
CA LEU A 53 8.86 12.60 -11.00
C LEU A 53 8.53 14.02 -10.53
N MET A 54 7.71 14.17 -9.47
CA MET A 54 7.47 15.46 -8.83
C MET A 54 8.61 15.91 -7.92
N ILE A 55 9.50 15.01 -7.50
CA ILE A 55 10.61 15.33 -6.61
C ILE A 55 11.67 16.13 -7.39
N PRO A 56 12.04 17.34 -6.93
CA PRO A 56 13.12 18.10 -7.54
C PRO A 56 14.41 17.29 -7.63
N SER A 57 15.08 17.38 -8.77
CA SER A 57 16.32 16.65 -9.09
C SER A 57 16.21 15.13 -9.25
N PHE A 58 15.02 14.52 -9.12
CA PHE A 58 14.86 13.11 -9.49
C PHE A 58 15.06 12.91 -11.00
N SER A 59 14.60 13.86 -11.81
CA SER A 59 14.81 13.89 -13.26
C SER A 59 16.27 14.05 -13.69
N ASP A 60 17.14 14.52 -12.79
CA ASP A 60 18.57 14.74 -13.07
C ASP A 60 19.36 13.41 -12.99
N ILE A 61 18.77 12.36 -12.44
CA ILE A 61 19.33 11.01 -12.35
C ILE A 61 19.14 10.31 -13.72
N PRO A 62 20.10 9.51 -14.21
CA PRO A 62 19.91 8.71 -15.43
C PRO A 62 18.64 7.85 -15.37
N ILE A 63 17.94 7.69 -16.50
CA ILE A 63 16.64 6.99 -16.55
C ILE A 63 16.73 5.54 -16.07
N GLU A 64 17.84 4.86 -16.38
CA GLU A 64 18.15 3.52 -15.92
C GLU A 64 18.22 3.48 -14.38
N ASP A 65 18.87 4.49 -13.79
CA ASP A 65 19.06 4.61 -12.36
C ASP A 65 17.77 5.02 -11.64
N GLN A 66 16.97 5.93 -12.22
CA GLN A 66 15.63 6.26 -11.72
C GLN A 66 14.76 5.00 -11.61
N SER A 67 14.76 4.17 -12.65
CA SER A 67 14.00 2.92 -12.67
C SER A 67 14.53 1.92 -11.63
N GLY A 68 15.85 1.83 -11.46
CA GLY A 68 16.48 0.98 -10.46
C GLY A 68 16.16 1.40 -9.03
N LEU A 69 16.14 2.71 -8.75
CA LEU A 69 15.77 3.25 -7.44
C LEU A 69 14.32 2.89 -7.09
N ILE A 70 13.37 3.13 -8.01
CA ILE A 70 11.96 2.75 -7.82
C ILE A 70 11.81 1.23 -7.67
N TYR A 71 12.45 0.45 -8.54
CA TYR A 71 12.39 -1.02 -8.50
C TYR A 71 13.00 -1.61 -7.22
N SER A 72 13.93 -0.91 -6.59
CA SER A 72 14.50 -1.36 -5.31
C SER A 72 13.63 -1.02 -4.10
N GLY A 73 12.93 0.11 -4.15
CA GLY A 73 12.21 0.67 -3.02
C GLY A 73 10.70 0.45 -3.05
N TRP A 74 10.12 -0.02 -4.16
CA TRP A 74 8.67 0.00 -4.38
C TRP A 74 7.88 -0.62 -3.23
N ASN A 75 8.33 -1.74 -2.67
CA ASN A 75 7.59 -2.43 -1.61
C ASN A 75 7.64 -1.68 -0.28
N GLU A 76 8.79 -1.09 0.04
CA GLU A 76 8.93 -0.23 1.21
C GLU A 76 8.10 1.06 1.07
N LEU A 77 8.07 1.65 -0.13
CA LEU A 77 7.28 2.83 -0.43
C LEU A 77 5.78 2.56 -0.28
N ILE A 78 5.28 1.45 -0.83
CA ILE A 78 3.88 1.01 -0.65
C ILE A 78 3.59 0.73 0.82
N LEU A 79 4.45 -0.03 1.50
CA LEU A 79 4.22 -0.40 2.90
C LEU A 79 4.22 0.82 3.83
N ALA A 80 5.04 1.84 3.54
CA ALA A 80 5.03 3.09 4.28
C ALA A 80 3.68 3.81 4.15
N ASP A 81 3.12 3.86 2.95
CA ASP A 81 1.80 4.44 2.68
C ASP A 81 0.66 3.66 3.32
N VAL A 82 0.71 2.33 3.24
CA VAL A 82 -0.26 1.45 3.90
C VAL A 82 -0.21 1.70 5.40
N ALA A 83 0.96 1.65 6.02
CA ALA A 83 1.12 1.86 7.45
C ALA A 83 0.63 3.25 7.91
N PHE A 84 0.88 4.28 7.11
CA PHE A 84 0.45 5.64 7.43
C PHE A 84 -1.07 5.83 7.36
N ARG A 85 -1.71 5.31 6.31
CA ARG A 85 -3.16 5.50 6.08
C ARG A 85 -4.04 4.49 6.86
N SER A 86 -3.43 3.48 7.47
CA SER A 86 -4.13 2.40 8.17
C SER A 86 -4.75 2.83 9.50
N THR A 87 -5.74 2.06 9.95
CA THR A 87 -6.39 2.25 11.26
C THR A 87 -5.75 1.35 12.32
N ARG A 88 -6.26 1.39 13.56
CA ARG A 88 -5.78 0.49 14.63
C ARG A 88 -6.11 -0.98 14.37
N GLU A 89 -7.14 -1.25 13.58
CA GLU A 89 -7.73 -2.59 13.43
C GLU A 89 -7.67 -3.11 11.99
N LYS A 90 -7.52 -2.20 11.02
CA LYS A 90 -7.58 -2.52 9.58
C LYS A 90 -6.37 -1.94 8.86
N LEU A 91 -5.76 -2.76 8.01
CA LEU A 91 -4.72 -2.32 7.08
C LEU A 91 -5.38 -1.82 5.80
N MET A 92 -5.13 -0.57 5.45
CA MET A 92 -5.70 0.07 4.27
C MET A 92 -4.72 -0.13 3.11
N LEU A 93 -4.94 -1.19 2.33
CA LEU A 93 -4.00 -1.67 1.31
C LEU A 93 -3.86 -0.68 0.15
N TRP A 94 -4.97 -0.05 -0.25
CA TRP A 94 -5.04 1.08 -1.17
C TRP A 94 -6.32 1.89 -0.87
N PRO A 95 -6.63 2.99 -1.58
CA PRO A 95 -7.87 3.74 -1.35
C PRO A 95 -9.08 2.82 -1.31
N GLU A 96 -9.91 2.98 -0.27
CA GLU A 96 -11.15 2.23 -0.08
C GLU A 96 -11.02 0.70 0.04
N ARG A 97 -9.80 0.15 0.19
CA ARG A 97 -9.58 -1.27 0.43
C ARG A 97 -9.06 -1.55 1.85
N PRO A 98 -9.95 -1.71 2.84
CA PRO A 98 -9.56 -2.23 4.13
C PRO A 98 -9.31 -3.74 4.04
N MET A 99 -8.25 -4.20 4.68
CA MET A 99 -8.02 -5.59 5.03
C MET A 99 -8.25 -5.75 6.53
N GLU A 100 -9.12 -6.68 6.89
CA GLU A 100 -9.41 -7.01 8.28
C GLU A 100 -8.61 -8.23 8.74
N ARG A 101 -8.44 -8.38 10.05
CA ARG A 101 -7.73 -9.51 10.66
C ARG A 101 -8.26 -10.87 10.17
N ARG A 102 -9.58 -11.02 10.03
CA ARG A 102 -10.23 -12.25 9.54
C ARG A 102 -9.82 -12.58 8.11
N GLU A 103 -9.64 -11.57 7.26
CA GLU A 103 -9.15 -11.75 5.90
C GLU A 103 -7.68 -12.21 5.90
N ALA A 104 -6.85 -11.59 6.74
CA ALA A 104 -5.45 -12.00 6.91
C ALA A 104 -5.31 -13.42 7.46
N GLU A 105 -6.22 -13.85 8.34
CA GLU A 105 -6.29 -15.22 8.85
C GLU A 105 -6.65 -16.22 7.75
N LYS A 106 -7.67 -15.93 6.94
CA LYS A 106 -8.04 -16.76 5.78
C LYS A 106 -6.89 -16.93 4.78
N ARG A 107 -6.03 -15.91 4.67
CA ARG A 107 -4.83 -15.89 3.81
C ARG A 107 -3.58 -16.46 4.48
N GLY A 108 -3.67 -16.92 5.74
CA GLY A 108 -2.50 -17.42 6.47
C GLY A 108 -1.45 -16.36 6.81
N CYS A 109 -1.73 -15.06 6.62
CA CYS A 109 -0.80 -13.96 6.84
C CYS A 109 -1.10 -13.13 8.11
N GLN A 110 -1.97 -13.62 9.00
CA GLN A 110 -2.35 -12.94 10.24
C GLN A 110 -1.15 -12.46 11.08
N ALA A 111 -0.11 -13.28 11.20
CA ALA A 111 1.09 -12.90 11.96
C ALA A 111 1.80 -11.69 11.35
N LEU A 112 1.83 -11.58 10.01
CA LEU A 112 2.41 -10.44 9.31
C LEU A 112 1.51 -9.21 9.46
N PHE A 113 0.21 -9.37 9.27
CA PHE A 113 -0.81 -8.33 9.49
C PHE A 113 -0.68 -7.69 10.88
N ASP A 114 -0.63 -8.52 11.94
CA ASP A 114 -0.49 -8.06 13.33
C ASP A 114 0.81 -7.29 13.55
N ARG A 115 1.89 -7.72 12.90
CA ARG A 115 3.19 -7.06 12.99
C ARG A 115 3.20 -5.71 12.28
N ILE A 116 2.61 -5.60 11.08
CA ILE A 116 2.50 -4.31 10.37
C ILE A 116 1.66 -3.32 11.19
N LEU A 117 0.53 -3.75 11.74
CA LEU A 117 -0.28 -2.90 12.62
C LEU A 117 0.49 -2.45 13.86
N ARG A 118 1.20 -3.36 14.54
CA ARG A 118 1.88 -3.05 15.81
C ARG A 118 3.19 -2.26 15.62
N GLU A 119 4.04 -2.69 14.69
CA GLU A 119 5.42 -2.22 14.55
C GLU A 119 5.52 -0.98 13.64
N LEU A 120 4.60 -0.81 12.70
CA LEU A 120 4.54 0.35 11.80
C LEU A 120 3.38 1.28 12.12
N THR A 121 2.14 0.84 11.86
CA THR A 121 0.94 1.69 11.98
C THR A 121 0.81 2.27 13.39
N GLY A 122 0.90 1.42 14.42
CA GLY A 122 0.82 1.81 15.82
C GLY A 122 1.93 2.79 16.19
N LYS A 123 3.16 2.56 15.73
CA LYS A 123 4.31 3.43 16.01
C LYS A 123 4.26 4.77 15.29
N MET A 124 3.79 4.80 14.04
CA MET A 124 3.53 6.06 13.32
C MET A 124 2.43 6.86 14.02
N ARG A 125 1.37 6.21 14.52
CA ARG A 125 0.32 6.88 15.28
C ARG A 125 0.77 7.38 16.65
N GLU A 126 1.59 6.61 17.38
CA GLU A 126 2.19 7.05 18.65
C GLU A 126 3.06 8.29 18.47
N LEU A 127 3.81 8.35 17.35
CA LEU A 127 4.63 9.51 16.99
C LEU A 127 3.81 10.65 16.40
N VAL A 128 2.54 10.43 16.06
CA VAL A 128 1.70 11.39 15.32
C VAL A 128 2.47 11.86 14.07
N VAL A 129 2.91 10.91 13.26
CA VAL A 129 3.63 11.19 12.00
C VAL A 129 2.71 12.00 11.10
N ASP A 130 3.23 13.09 10.54
CA ASP A 130 2.50 13.90 9.56
C ASP A 130 2.90 13.55 8.11
N ARG A 131 2.26 14.23 7.15
CA ARG A 131 2.51 13.97 5.71
C ARG A 131 3.91 14.38 5.27
N MET A 132 4.49 15.41 5.88
CA MET A 132 5.82 15.91 5.54
C MET A 132 6.88 14.91 5.98
N GLU A 133 6.72 14.38 7.18
CA GLU A 133 7.61 13.36 7.73
C GLU A 133 7.49 12.04 6.97
N LEU A 134 6.28 11.64 6.58
CA LEU A 134 6.09 10.49 5.70
C LEU A 134 6.80 10.70 4.37
N GLY A 135 6.63 11.88 3.76
CA GLY A 135 7.30 12.25 2.52
C GLY A 135 8.82 12.13 2.64
N ALA A 136 9.41 12.64 3.73
CA ALA A 136 10.84 12.52 4.00
C ALA A 136 11.31 11.07 4.17
N LEU A 137 10.57 10.26 4.93
CA LEU A 137 10.88 8.84 5.07
C LEU A 137 10.81 8.12 3.70
N ARG A 138 9.82 8.44 2.87
CA ARG A 138 9.70 7.91 1.50
C ARG A 138 10.87 8.34 0.62
N SER A 139 11.27 9.62 0.65
CA SER A 139 12.42 10.09 -0.11
C SER A 139 13.73 9.43 0.35
N ILE A 140 13.90 9.19 1.65
CA ILE A 140 15.05 8.43 2.18
C ILE A 140 15.09 6.99 1.65
N ILE A 141 13.92 6.36 1.51
CA ILE A 141 13.79 5.02 0.91
C ILE A 141 14.12 5.06 -0.59
N LEU A 142 13.59 6.03 -1.31
CA LEU A 142 13.79 6.19 -2.76
C LEU A 142 15.27 6.44 -3.09
N PHE A 143 15.92 7.39 -2.41
CA PHE A 143 17.32 7.75 -2.63
C PHE A 143 18.26 6.78 -1.90
N ASN A 144 18.17 5.48 -2.20
CA ASN A 144 19.04 4.47 -1.63
C ASN A 144 20.34 4.33 -2.47
N PRO A 145 21.51 4.76 -1.95
CA PRO A 145 22.75 4.85 -2.73
C PRO A 145 23.40 3.49 -3.02
N GLY A 146 22.97 2.42 -2.34
CA GLY A 146 23.58 1.09 -2.47
C GLY A 146 23.37 0.39 -3.83
N LEU A 147 22.82 1.08 -4.83
CA LEU A 147 22.39 0.47 -6.08
C LEU A 147 22.87 1.19 -7.34
N GLN A 148 22.87 2.53 -7.41
CA GLN A 148 23.16 3.28 -8.65
C GLN A 148 23.66 4.72 -8.39
N CYS A 149 24.27 5.37 -9.39
CA CYS A 149 24.76 6.78 -9.42
C CYS A 149 25.07 7.40 -8.05
N SER A 150 26.05 6.80 -7.35
CA SER A 150 26.21 6.94 -5.90
C SER A 150 26.23 8.38 -5.38
N SER A 151 26.96 9.29 -6.03
CA SER A 151 27.19 10.63 -5.48
C SER A 151 25.97 11.55 -5.51
N LEU A 152 25.19 11.55 -6.61
CA LEU A 152 23.98 12.38 -6.71
C LEU A 152 22.86 11.85 -5.80
N VAL A 153 22.67 10.53 -5.79
CA VAL A 153 21.66 9.86 -4.96
C VAL A 153 21.98 10.07 -3.47
N GLU A 154 23.24 9.91 -3.08
CA GLU A 154 23.71 10.16 -1.72
C GLU A 154 23.53 11.62 -1.31
N SER A 155 23.94 12.57 -2.16
CA SER A 155 23.75 14.00 -1.92
C SER A 155 22.28 14.36 -1.75
N GLN A 156 21.39 13.78 -2.57
CA GLN A 156 19.95 14.05 -2.45
C GLN A 156 19.39 13.46 -1.15
N ARG A 157 19.83 12.26 -0.74
CA ARG A 157 19.44 11.65 0.54
C ARG A 157 19.90 12.49 1.74
N GLU A 158 21.13 13.00 1.71
CA GLU A 158 21.67 13.90 2.75
C GLU A 158 20.83 15.17 2.90
N LYS A 159 20.43 15.80 1.78
CA LYS A 159 19.52 16.95 1.81
C LYS A 159 18.21 16.60 2.49
N VAL A 160 17.62 15.43 2.22
CA VAL A 160 16.38 14.99 2.87
C VAL A 160 16.58 14.81 4.39
N TYR A 161 17.70 14.25 4.83
CA TYR A 161 18.01 14.16 6.27
C TYR A 161 18.07 15.52 6.93
N HIS A 162 18.80 16.47 6.34
CA HIS A 162 18.88 17.84 6.85
C HIS A 162 17.51 18.53 6.89
N CYS A 163 16.72 18.40 5.83
CA CYS A 163 15.37 18.98 5.77
C CYS A 163 14.46 18.39 6.84
N LEU A 164 14.49 17.07 7.05
CA LEU A 164 13.65 16.41 8.04
C LEU A 164 14.07 16.77 9.47
N GLU A 165 15.37 16.83 9.75
CA GLU A 165 15.89 17.24 11.06
C GLU A 165 15.45 18.67 11.40
N GLU A 166 15.61 19.59 10.45
CA GLU A 166 15.20 20.98 10.59
C GLU A 166 13.68 21.11 10.76
N TYR A 167 12.90 20.39 9.97
CA TYR A 167 11.43 20.33 10.10
C TYR A 167 11.01 19.84 11.49
N CYS A 168 11.62 18.77 11.99
CA CYS A 168 11.36 18.25 13.34
C CYS A 168 11.65 19.30 14.40
N ARG A 169 12.78 20.03 14.27
CA ARG A 169 13.21 21.07 15.20
C ARG A 169 12.24 22.25 15.22
N GLN A 170 11.70 22.64 14.07
CA GLN A 170 10.76 23.75 13.93
C GLN A 170 9.35 23.38 14.40
N GLN A 171 8.81 22.24 13.94
CA GLN A 171 7.41 21.86 14.19
C GLN A 171 7.22 21.16 15.54
N ASN A 172 8.27 20.52 16.07
CA ASN A 172 8.21 19.79 17.34
C ASN A 172 9.39 20.15 18.26
N PRO A 173 9.57 21.42 18.67
CA PRO A 173 10.74 21.86 19.46
C PRO A 173 10.93 21.12 20.79
N HIS A 174 9.83 20.63 21.37
CA HIS A 174 9.84 19.89 22.64
C HIS A 174 10.22 18.40 22.49
N GLN A 175 10.35 17.90 21.26
CA GLN A 175 10.68 16.51 20.97
C GLN A 175 12.08 16.40 20.34
N SER A 176 13.12 16.68 21.12
CA SER A 176 14.52 16.69 20.65
C SER A 176 15.01 15.39 19.99
N GLN A 177 14.33 14.27 20.23
CA GLN A 177 14.64 12.97 19.63
C GLN A 177 13.70 12.58 18.47
N ARG A 178 12.83 13.48 18.00
CA ARG A 178 11.81 13.15 16.98
C ARG A 178 12.42 12.67 15.67
N PHE A 179 13.43 13.38 15.16
CA PHE A 179 14.18 12.99 13.97
C PHE A 179 14.70 11.55 14.07
N ALA A 180 15.42 11.23 15.15
CA ALA A 180 15.92 9.87 15.39
C ALA A 180 14.79 8.83 15.49
N LYS A 181 13.67 9.15 16.17
CA LYS A 181 12.52 8.24 16.29
C LYS A 181 11.83 7.94 14.95
N LEU A 182 11.77 8.93 14.06
CA LEU A 182 11.29 8.77 12.68
C LEU A 182 12.24 7.86 11.88
N LEU A 183 13.55 8.11 11.94
CA LEU A 183 14.53 7.25 11.25
C LEU A 183 14.51 5.81 11.74
N LEU A 184 14.25 5.58 13.04
CA LEU A 184 14.07 4.25 13.61
C LEU A 184 12.80 3.51 13.13
N ARG A 185 11.96 4.14 12.30
CA ARG A 185 10.88 3.43 11.60
C ARG A 185 11.42 2.64 10.40
N LEU A 186 12.48 3.11 9.75
CA LEU A 186 13.03 2.50 8.52
C LEU A 186 13.49 1.04 8.71
N PRO A 187 14.17 0.64 9.81
CA PRO A 187 14.59 -0.76 9.97
C PRO A 187 13.42 -1.74 10.10
N ALA A 188 12.38 -1.37 10.85
CA ALA A 188 11.18 -2.18 10.99
C ALA A 188 10.43 -2.29 9.66
N LEU A 189 10.34 -1.17 8.93
CA LEU A 189 9.74 -1.10 7.60
C LEU A 189 10.47 -2.03 6.61
N ARG A 190 11.80 -1.95 6.54
CA ARG A 190 12.63 -2.84 5.72
C ARG A 190 12.40 -4.31 6.05
N SER A 191 12.42 -4.66 7.34
CA SER A 191 12.23 -6.05 7.78
C SER A 191 10.85 -6.60 7.42
N LEU A 192 9.80 -5.79 7.56
CA LEU A 192 8.44 -6.20 7.24
C LEU A 192 8.19 -6.22 5.73
N SER A 193 8.77 -5.28 4.99
CA SER A 193 8.75 -5.24 3.53
C SER A 193 9.31 -6.54 2.95
N LEU A 194 10.50 -6.97 3.38
CA LEU A 194 11.09 -8.24 2.94
C LEU A 194 10.17 -9.44 3.20
N LYS A 195 9.52 -9.49 4.37
CA LYS A 195 8.55 -10.55 4.70
C LYS A 195 7.28 -10.50 3.86
N CYS A 196 6.82 -9.31 3.46
CA CYS A 196 5.69 -9.18 2.55
C CYS A 196 6.02 -9.83 1.20
N ILE A 197 7.22 -9.58 0.67
CA ILE A 197 7.70 -10.17 -0.58
C ILE A 197 7.81 -11.70 -0.46
N GLU A 198 8.39 -12.22 0.64
CA GLU A 198 8.51 -13.66 0.88
C GLU A 198 7.17 -14.38 0.99
N SER A 199 6.19 -13.73 1.62
CA SER A 199 4.87 -14.34 1.83
C SER A 199 4.00 -14.33 0.57
N ASN A 200 4.18 -13.36 -0.34
CA ASN A 200 3.29 -13.12 -1.48
C ASN A 200 1.79 -12.93 -1.10
N GLU A 201 1.47 -12.83 0.20
CA GLU A 201 0.10 -12.81 0.74
C GLU A 201 -0.46 -11.39 0.96
N PHE A 202 0.42 -10.39 1.02
CA PHE A 202 0.11 -9.06 1.53
C PHE A 202 -0.04 -7.98 0.45
N VAL A 203 -0.17 -8.39 -0.82
CA VAL A 203 0.05 -7.52 -2.01
C VAL A 203 1.54 -7.22 -2.05
N VAL A 204 2.29 -7.64 -3.07
CA VAL A 204 2.41 -6.94 -4.35
C VAL A 204 3.36 -7.84 -5.18
N PRO A 205 2.94 -8.43 -6.31
CA PRO A 205 3.89 -8.95 -7.29
C PRO A 205 4.89 -7.87 -7.70
N ALA A 206 6.18 -8.23 -7.82
CA ALA A 206 7.21 -7.27 -8.22
C ALA A 206 6.79 -6.51 -9.49
N PRO A 207 7.01 -5.19 -9.57
CA PRO A 207 6.67 -4.41 -10.75
C PRO A 207 7.37 -5.01 -11.97
N THR A 208 6.62 -5.22 -13.04
CA THR A 208 7.17 -5.68 -14.32
C THR A 208 8.17 -4.66 -14.85
N ILE A 209 9.13 -5.10 -15.68
CA ILE A 209 10.21 -4.31 -16.33
C ILE A 209 9.71 -3.03 -17.05
N GLN A 210 8.40 -2.85 -17.20
CA GLN A 210 7.79 -1.67 -17.80
C GLN A 210 7.98 -0.36 -17.04
N VAL A 211 8.57 -0.34 -15.83
CA VAL A 211 8.86 0.92 -15.10
C VAL A 211 9.71 1.88 -15.95
N VAL A 212 10.71 1.40 -16.68
CA VAL A 212 11.52 2.23 -17.60
C VAL A 212 10.67 2.85 -18.71
N LEU A 213 9.73 2.07 -19.28
CA LEU A 213 8.81 2.55 -20.31
C LEU A 213 7.84 3.58 -19.75
N ILE A 214 7.31 3.36 -18.55
CA ILE A 214 6.39 4.29 -17.88
C ILE A 214 7.09 5.62 -17.62
N ILE A 215 8.31 5.62 -17.07
CA ILE A 215 9.05 6.87 -16.82
C ILE A 215 9.38 7.57 -18.14
N SER A 216 9.80 6.84 -19.16
CA SER A 216 10.13 7.39 -20.48
C SER A 216 8.92 7.99 -21.19
N GLN A 217 7.74 7.36 -21.10
CA GLN A 217 6.48 7.89 -21.63
C GLN A 217 6.04 9.12 -20.84
N SER A 218 6.14 9.11 -19.52
CA SER A 218 5.79 10.24 -18.67
C SER A 218 6.67 11.47 -18.93
N ASN A 219 7.97 11.27 -19.18
CA ASN A 219 8.88 12.35 -19.57
C ASN A 219 8.60 12.88 -20.99
N SER A 220 8.05 12.05 -21.89
CA SER A 220 7.69 12.48 -23.25
C SER A 220 6.41 13.31 -23.32
N PHE A 221 5.49 13.11 -22.37
CA PHE A 221 4.37 14.03 -22.11
C PHE A 221 4.85 15.10 -21.14
N SER A 222 5.50 16.13 -21.66
CA SER A 222 5.88 17.29 -20.86
C SER A 222 4.64 17.91 -20.21
N TYR A 223 4.37 17.54 -18.96
CA TYR A 223 3.64 18.40 -18.04
C TYR A 223 4.51 19.64 -17.86
N THR A 224 4.11 20.73 -18.53
CA THR A 224 4.52 22.05 -18.11
C THR A 224 3.89 22.26 -16.74
N ALA A 225 4.64 21.89 -15.68
CA ALA A 225 4.27 22.26 -14.33
C ALA A 225 4.06 23.78 -14.32
N PRO A 226 2.89 24.29 -13.89
CA PRO A 226 2.69 25.72 -13.81
C PRO A 226 3.81 26.31 -12.94
N ASN A 227 4.36 27.45 -13.37
CA ASN A 227 5.38 28.19 -12.63
C ASN A 227 4.88 28.47 -11.19
N VAL A 228 5.17 27.57 -10.26
CA VAL A 228 5.01 27.78 -8.84
C VAL A 228 6.29 28.48 -8.40
N GLU A 229 6.21 29.79 -8.20
CA GLU A 229 7.26 30.58 -7.56
C GLU A 229 7.51 30.07 -6.13
N ILE A 230 8.41 29.08 -6.05
CA ILE A 230 9.56 28.96 -5.16
C ILE A 230 9.42 29.71 -3.82
N ARG A 231 8.83 29.03 -2.84
CA ARG A 231 9.14 29.25 -1.42
C ARG A 231 9.96 28.08 -0.85
N LYS A 232 11.26 28.22 -1.05
CA LYS A 232 12.43 27.69 -0.33
C LYS A 232 12.35 26.26 0.26
N ASP A 233 12.84 25.35 -0.57
CA ASP A 233 13.71 24.20 -0.30
C ASP A 233 13.16 22.96 0.43
N CYS A 234 12.12 23.06 1.26
CA CYS A 234 11.58 21.90 1.97
C CYS A 234 10.18 21.45 1.51
N GLU A 235 9.28 22.36 1.15
CA GLU A 235 7.87 22.02 0.93
C GLU A 235 7.63 21.19 -0.34
N VAL A 236 8.49 21.34 -1.36
CA VAL A 236 8.35 20.65 -2.66
C VAL A 236 8.79 19.18 -2.61
N LEU A 237 9.61 18.77 -1.64
CA LEU A 237 9.93 17.35 -1.44
C LEU A 237 8.70 16.54 -0.94
N PHE A 238 7.67 17.23 -0.44
CA PHE A 238 6.64 16.63 0.42
C PHE A 238 5.18 16.96 0.03
N ALA A 239 4.96 17.80 -0.98
CA ALA A 239 3.68 17.95 -1.68
C ALA A 239 3.78 17.17 -3.00
N ASP A 240 3.00 16.15 -3.32
CA ASP A 240 1.58 15.95 -3.10
C ASP A 240 1.27 14.44 -3.19
N SER A 241 0.52 13.90 -2.23
CA SER A 241 0.03 12.51 -2.27
C SER A 241 -1.49 12.43 -2.26
N GLN A 242 -2.19 13.53 -2.57
CA GLN A 242 -3.65 13.57 -2.69
C GLN A 242 -4.06 14.39 -3.91
N GLY A 243 -4.35 13.70 -5.02
CA GLY A 243 -4.84 14.38 -6.21
C GLY A 243 -5.30 13.50 -7.37
N VAL A 244 -5.84 12.31 -7.14
CA VAL A 244 -6.87 11.73 -8.04
C VAL A 244 -7.81 10.92 -7.16
N LEU A 245 -9.08 11.34 -7.12
CA LEU A 245 -10.22 10.62 -6.58
C LEU A 245 -10.34 9.22 -7.19
#